data_AF-A0A412H1A2-F1
#
_entry.id   AF-A0A412H1A2-F1
#
_cell.length_a   1.000
_cell.length_b   1.000
_cell.length_c   1.000
_cell.angle_alpha   90.00
_cell.angle_beta   90.00
_cell.angle_gamma   90.00
#
_symmetry.space_group_name_H-M   'P 1'
#
loop_
_entity.id
_entity.type
_entity.pdbx_description
1 polymer ?
#
loop_
_entity_poly.entity_id
_entity_poly.type
_entity_poly.pdbx_seq_one_letter_code
_entity_poly.pdbx_strand_id
1 'polypeptide(L)'
;MKRFFAFILLLATVCVVQAQENTVQGDTLVLLENKIWRAKLPDEKQYVTEMEFRDHVWRSTFLYKGKTDTIETSYGICGDTIKTYDRKQYKILELTDSTLVILYLPERMTIGVGAVKYINIVNSPAKMRENENRLDSIWRKEDIWNKGIASISGKPIKDLSTIEPPRWAKWDYDLEKYYTSQMVYPEELLKKNQAGYSVVMFSIDTLGLPRGINILTSKHKDFDKEVVRLTKELPHCLPYRNKDGKRMECFYTVYVPFLPQHYRDRIKADSIAEEELKQCFVEWETVAYFQEAKPWSAQEYITQRLVYDPALLGDKKQVRGIYTVRINSYGEVYEAKTLRSCSIEDWDNQVLNIIRKMPRWMPTINYYRKGEYRESVWTIPIIFKKDRCLIAHTTEERLEVDVPICYLNEQGDTIVPYGKYKFCETDTIRDIGFVYENKQDARIVCINNQGQELFSVFKCDNGPDYIREGLFRITDENELIGFADSLGNVVIEPQFKFAFPFKNGKAKVTFTGEEKAIFDGEHREWVSDKWQYINKKGEIIQ
;
A
#
# COMPACT_ATOMS: atom_id res chain seq x y z
N MET A 1 53.16 60.45 -26.03
CA MET A 1 52.18 61.52 -25.75
C MET A 1 51.19 61.03 -24.71
N LYS A 2 51.15 61.68 -23.54
CA LYS A 2 50.08 61.57 -22.51
C LYS A 2 48.77 62.07 -23.15
N ARG A 3 47.56 61.61 -22.79
CA ARG A 3 46.85 61.93 -21.55
C ARG A 3 45.57 61.04 -21.41
N PHE A 4 45.40 60.35 -20.27
CA PHE A 4 44.43 60.55 -19.15
C PHE A 4 43.08 59.79 -19.31
N PHE A 5 42.79 58.77 -18.47
CA PHE A 5 41.99 58.78 -17.19
C PHE A 5 40.47 58.99 -17.45
N ALA A 6 39.47 58.34 -16.83
CA ALA A 6 39.32 57.47 -15.64
C ALA A 6 37.90 56.81 -15.70
N PHE A 7 37.75 55.55 -15.31
CA PHE A 7 36.98 55.05 -14.13
C PHE A 7 35.54 55.56 -13.91
N ILE A 8 34.53 54.68 -14.10
CA ILE A 8 33.72 53.94 -13.09
C ILE A 8 32.88 54.82 -12.15
N LEU A 9 31.57 54.50 -12.15
CA LEU A 9 30.56 54.50 -11.06
C LEU A 9 29.25 55.11 -11.62
N LEU A 10 28.05 54.58 -11.39
CA LEU A 10 27.56 53.39 -10.69
C LEU A 10 26.03 53.38 -10.88
N LEU A 11 25.47 52.19 -10.97
CA LEU A 11 24.17 51.78 -10.43
C LEU A 11 22.83 52.30 -11.01
N ALA A 12 22.03 51.29 -11.35
CA ALA A 12 20.62 51.12 -10.96
C ALA A 12 19.55 51.89 -11.75
N THR A 13 19.03 51.22 -12.78
CA THR A 13 17.62 50.78 -12.87
C THR A 13 17.57 49.73 -13.99
N VAL A 14 17.42 48.44 -13.66
CA VAL A 14 16.14 47.72 -13.82
C VAL A 14 15.50 48.02 -15.18
N CYS A 15 15.79 47.17 -16.16
CA CYS A 15 14.84 46.66 -17.15
C CYS A 15 15.48 45.43 -17.84
N VAL A 16 15.48 44.24 -17.21
CA VAL A 16 14.49 43.20 -17.55
C VAL A 16 13.19 43.82 -18.07
N VAL A 17 12.72 43.33 -19.22
CA VAL A 17 11.55 43.81 -19.99
C VAL A 17 11.90 44.79 -21.11
N GLN A 18 12.23 44.23 -22.28
CA GLN A 18 11.42 44.40 -23.49
C GLN A 18 11.66 43.24 -24.47
N ALA A 19 11.57 42.01 -23.96
CA ALA A 19 10.90 40.95 -24.70
C ALA A 19 9.42 41.02 -24.28
N GLN A 20 8.74 42.09 -24.70
CA GLN A 20 7.30 42.10 -24.84
C GLN A 20 7.07 41.99 -26.35
N GLU A 21 6.69 40.82 -26.84
CA GLU A 21 5.28 40.46 -26.86
C GLU A 21 4.47 41.54 -27.58
N ASN A 22 4.57 41.55 -28.90
CA ASN A 22 3.33 41.49 -29.66
C ASN A 22 3.05 39.99 -29.88
N THR A 23 2.69 39.30 -28.80
CA THR A 23 2.16 37.94 -28.83
C THR A 23 0.84 38.02 -29.58
N VAL A 24 0.91 37.72 -30.88
CA VAL A 24 -0.28 37.31 -31.60
C VAL A 24 -0.72 35.99 -30.96
N GLN A 25 -1.78 36.06 -30.16
CA GLN A 25 -2.66 34.95 -29.77
C GLN A 25 -1.92 33.66 -29.34
N GLY A 26 -1.41 33.63 -28.10
CA GLY A 26 -0.68 32.50 -27.52
C GLY A 26 -1.45 31.17 -27.45
N ASP A 27 -2.76 31.16 -27.70
CA ASP A 27 -3.59 29.95 -27.65
C ASP A 27 -3.30 29.00 -28.82
N THR A 28 -3.04 29.52 -30.02
CA THR A 28 -2.70 28.70 -31.20
C THR A 28 -1.39 27.94 -31.01
N LEU A 29 -0.42 28.59 -30.36
CA LEU A 29 0.91 28.04 -30.11
C LEU A 29 0.82 26.84 -29.13
N VAL A 30 0.08 27.01 -28.03
CA VAL A 30 -0.18 25.95 -27.05
C VAL A 30 -1.03 24.81 -27.62
N LEU A 31 -2.02 25.11 -28.47
CA LEU A 31 -2.89 24.09 -29.06
C LEU A 31 -2.11 23.10 -29.94
N LEU A 32 -1.06 23.54 -30.62
CA LEU A 32 -0.26 22.67 -31.47
C LEU A 32 0.67 21.78 -30.64
N GLU A 33 1.36 22.33 -29.64
CA GLU A 33 2.41 21.69 -28.82
C GLU A 33 2.00 20.45 -28.01
N ASN A 34 0.70 20.15 -27.91
CA ASN A 34 0.20 18.97 -27.17
C ASN A 34 -0.66 18.05 -28.03
N LYS A 35 -0.65 18.21 -29.35
CA LYS A 35 -1.50 17.45 -30.28
C LYS A 35 -0.68 16.63 -31.27
N ILE A 36 -1.23 15.45 -31.58
CA ILE A 36 -0.78 14.63 -32.70
C ILE A 36 -1.80 14.81 -33.83
N TRP A 37 -1.29 15.19 -34.98
CA TRP A 37 -2.04 15.55 -36.17
C TRP A 37 -1.72 14.54 -37.26
N ARG A 38 -2.73 13.87 -37.81
CA ARG A 38 -2.54 12.96 -38.95
C ARG A 38 -3.00 13.61 -40.24
N ALA A 39 -2.15 13.60 -41.26
CA ALA A 39 -2.49 14.15 -42.57
C ALA A 39 -3.61 13.33 -43.22
N LYS A 40 -4.61 14.01 -43.80
CA LYS A 40 -5.54 13.41 -44.75
C LYS A 40 -5.02 13.68 -46.16
N LEU A 41 -4.44 12.66 -46.79
CA LEU A 41 -3.86 12.73 -48.14
C LEU A 41 -4.87 12.25 -49.20
N PRO A 42 -4.71 12.65 -50.48
CA PRO A 42 -5.51 12.12 -51.59
C PRO A 42 -5.33 10.60 -51.75
N ASP A 43 -6.37 9.92 -52.24
CA ASP A 43 -6.47 8.44 -52.30
C ASP A 43 -5.34 7.75 -53.10
N GLU A 44 -4.64 8.48 -53.96
CA GLU A 44 -3.54 7.98 -54.80
C GLU A 44 -2.20 7.82 -54.05
N LYS A 45 -2.12 8.19 -52.77
CA LYS A 45 -0.87 8.25 -51.98
C LYS A 45 -0.99 7.53 -50.63
N GLN A 46 -0.53 6.28 -50.56
CA GLN A 46 -0.50 5.47 -49.33
C GLN A 46 0.69 5.79 -48.42
N TYR A 47 0.71 6.98 -47.81
CA TYR A 47 1.62 7.28 -46.69
C TYR A 47 0.82 7.76 -45.49
N VAL A 48 1.17 7.30 -44.29
CA VAL A 48 0.66 7.86 -43.05
C VAL A 48 1.68 8.90 -42.60
N THR A 49 1.27 10.18 -42.58
CA THR A 49 2.09 11.26 -42.02
C THR A 49 1.48 11.68 -40.69
N GLU A 50 2.25 11.56 -39.63
CA GLU A 50 1.92 12.05 -38.29
C GLU A 50 2.81 13.23 -37.96
N MET A 51 2.19 14.30 -37.49
CA MET A 51 2.84 15.52 -37.07
C MET A 51 2.62 15.70 -35.59
N GLU A 52 3.70 15.94 -34.89
CA GLU A 52 3.70 16.17 -33.48
C GLU A 52 4.56 17.39 -33.17
N PHE A 53 4.02 18.29 -32.38
CA PHE A 53 4.72 19.48 -31.92
C PHE A 53 5.13 19.24 -30.47
N ARG A 54 6.39 19.46 -30.10
CA ARG A 54 6.88 19.39 -28.71
C ARG A 54 8.01 20.38 -28.50
N ASP A 55 8.02 21.14 -27.40
CA ASP A 55 9.17 21.97 -27.02
C ASP A 55 9.73 22.84 -28.17
N HIS A 56 8.83 23.42 -29.00
CA HIS A 56 9.18 24.18 -30.21
C HIS A 56 9.92 23.37 -31.30
N VAL A 57 9.75 22.04 -31.28
CA VAL A 57 10.22 21.05 -32.25
C VAL A 57 9.03 20.40 -32.94
N TRP A 58 9.06 20.38 -34.26
CA TRP A 58 8.10 19.74 -35.13
C TRP A 58 8.71 18.40 -35.57
N ARG A 59 8.07 17.31 -35.15
CA ARG A 59 8.39 15.94 -35.56
C ARG A 59 7.39 15.45 -36.59
N SER A 60 7.91 14.96 -37.71
CA SER A 60 7.12 14.33 -38.77
C SER A 60 7.54 12.89 -38.93
N THR A 61 6.63 11.97 -38.66
CA THR A 61 6.84 10.53 -38.86
C THR A 61 6.10 10.10 -40.12
N PHE A 62 6.78 9.39 -41.01
CA PHE A 62 6.18 8.84 -42.22
C PHE A 62 6.56 7.38 -42.42
N LEU A 63 5.60 6.62 -42.95
CA LEU A 63 5.80 5.21 -43.31
C LEU A 63 6.03 5.11 -44.82
N TYR A 64 7.20 4.60 -45.23
CA TYR A 64 7.55 4.39 -46.64
C TYR A 64 8.12 2.98 -46.85
N LYS A 65 7.49 2.20 -47.73
CA LYS A 65 7.88 0.80 -48.03
C LYS A 65 8.08 -0.08 -46.79
N GLY A 66 7.23 0.08 -45.78
CA GLY A 66 7.29 -0.68 -44.53
C GLY A 66 8.40 -0.25 -43.55
N LYS A 67 9.13 0.82 -43.85
CA LYS A 67 10.07 1.47 -42.92
C LYS A 67 9.50 2.78 -42.40
N THR A 68 9.68 3.02 -41.11
CA THR A 68 9.28 4.26 -40.45
C THR A 68 10.47 5.20 -40.40
N ASP A 69 10.34 6.37 -41.01
CA ASP A 69 11.33 7.44 -40.99
C ASP A 69 10.76 8.63 -40.19
N THR A 70 11.61 9.29 -39.40
CA THR A 70 11.23 10.45 -38.58
C THR A 70 12.15 11.62 -38.90
N ILE A 71 11.56 12.78 -39.19
CA ILE A 71 12.27 14.04 -39.39
C ILE A 71 11.88 14.99 -38.26
N GLU A 72 12.88 15.63 -37.65
CA GLU A 72 12.68 16.64 -36.62
C GLU A 72 13.26 17.98 -37.09
N THR A 73 12.49 19.06 -36.95
CA THR A 73 12.93 20.43 -37.23
C THR A 73 12.40 21.35 -36.14
N SER A 74 13.16 22.34 -35.69
CA SER A 74 12.60 23.36 -34.79
C SER A 74 11.68 24.30 -35.57
N TYR A 75 10.69 24.87 -34.89
CA TYR A 75 9.73 25.78 -35.50
C TYR A 75 9.36 26.92 -34.55
N GLY A 76 8.90 28.02 -35.11
CA GLY A 76 8.30 29.14 -34.40
C GLY A 76 6.98 29.53 -35.06
N ILE A 77 6.05 30.04 -34.26
CA ILE A 77 4.74 30.50 -34.74
C ILE A 77 4.63 32.01 -34.52
N CYS A 78 4.18 32.71 -35.55
CA CYS A 78 3.89 34.13 -35.49
C CYS A 78 2.53 34.36 -36.15
N GLY A 79 1.49 34.56 -35.32
CA GLY A 79 0.11 34.63 -35.76
C GLY A 79 -0.36 33.37 -36.47
N ASP A 80 -0.84 33.53 -37.69
CA ASP A 80 -1.29 32.43 -38.55
C ASP A 80 -0.15 31.76 -39.32
N THR A 81 1.13 32.01 -38.99
CA THR A 81 2.27 31.50 -39.76
C THR A 81 3.21 30.67 -38.90
N ILE A 82 3.54 29.46 -39.36
CA ILE A 82 4.56 28.57 -38.80
C ILE A 82 5.83 28.71 -39.64
N LYS A 83 6.97 28.96 -39.00
CA LYS A 83 8.29 29.02 -39.64
C LYS A 83 9.18 27.95 -39.04
N THR A 84 9.70 27.05 -39.86
CA THR A 84 10.66 26.04 -39.43
C THR A 84 12.10 26.52 -39.62
N TYR A 85 13.03 25.90 -38.90
CA TYR A 85 14.45 26.26 -38.94
C TYR A 85 15.11 25.98 -40.31
N ASP A 86 14.60 25.00 -41.05
CA ASP A 86 14.92 24.77 -42.46
C ASP A 86 14.28 25.79 -43.41
N ARG A 87 13.87 26.96 -42.88
CA ARG A 87 13.31 28.13 -43.58
C ARG A 87 11.98 27.88 -44.31
N LYS A 88 11.32 26.75 -44.06
CA LYS A 88 9.98 26.53 -44.59
C LYS A 88 8.98 27.39 -43.84
N GLN A 89 8.05 27.98 -44.58
CA GLN A 89 6.97 28.77 -44.02
C GLN A 89 5.65 28.09 -44.34
N TYR A 90 4.74 28.06 -43.38
CA TYR A 90 3.41 27.50 -43.53
C TYR A 90 2.38 28.48 -42.98
N LYS A 91 1.29 28.70 -43.71
CA LYS A 91 0.14 29.47 -43.25
C LYS A 91 -0.93 28.55 -42.67
N ILE A 92 -1.36 28.80 -41.45
CA ILE A 92 -2.52 28.17 -40.82
C ILE A 92 -3.77 28.79 -41.45
N LEU A 93 -4.51 27.97 -42.19
CA LEU A 93 -5.76 28.38 -42.84
C LEU A 93 -6.98 28.05 -41.98
N GLU A 94 -6.91 26.97 -41.20
CA GLU A 94 -7.96 26.54 -40.28
C GLU A 94 -7.29 25.93 -39.05
N LEU A 95 -7.73 26.31 -37.86
CA LEU A 95 -7.37 25.65 -36.62
C LEU A 95 -8.61 25.53 -35.75
N THR A 96 -9.07 24.29 -35.55
CA THR A 96 -10.13 23.92 -34.62
C THR A 96 -9.59 22.87 -33.64
N ASP A 97 -10.42 22.43 -32.70
CA ASP A 97 -10.01 21.34 -31.80
C ASP A 97 -9.65 20.06 -32.54
N SER A 98 -10.32 19.79 -33.67
CA SER A 98 -10.22 18.54 -34.44
C SER A 98 -9.50 18.66 -35.76
N THR A 99 -9.22 19.87 -36.25
CA THR A 99 -8.69 20.09 -37.60
C THR A 99 -7.63 21.17 -37.61
N LEU A 100 -6.53 20.90 -38.31
CA LEU A 100 -5.48 21.86 -38.62
C LEU A 100 -5.30 21.84 -40.14
N VAL A 101 -5.54 22.97 -40.81
CA VAL A 101 -5.25 23.12 -42.24
C VAL A 101 -4.07 24.06 -42.38
N ILE A 102 -2.98 23.57 -42.96
CA ILE A 102 -1.78 24.37 -43.22
C ILE A 102 -1.46 24.40 -44.71
N LEU A 103 -1.03 25.56 -45.18
CA LEU A 103 -0.59 25.80 -46.55
C LEU A 103 0.89 26.14 -46.56
N TYR A 104 1.70 25.34 -47.26
CA TYR A 104 3.11 25.66 -47.45
C TYR A 104 3.27 26.93 -48.30
N LEU A 105 4.14 27.84 -47.88
CA LEU A 105 4.50 29.07 -48.56
C LEU A 105 5.94 28.95 -49.10
N PRO A 106 6.12 28.57 -50.37
CA PRO A 106 7.45 28.37 -50.93
C PRO A 106 8.15 29.71 -51.20
N GLU A 107 9.48 29.76 -50.99
CA GLU A 107 10.31 30.93 -51.32
C GLU A 107 10.40 31.22 -52.83
N ARG A 108 10.04 30.25 -53.68
CA ARG A 108 10.01 30.38 -55.15
C ARG A 108 8.72 29.77 -55.69
N MET A 109 8.17 30.35 -56.76
CA MET A 109 6.93 29.88 -57.38
C MET A 109 7.03 28.39 -57.74
N THR A 110 6.24 27.57 -57.05
CA THR A 110 6.15 26.12 -57.26
C THR A 110 4.71 25.79 -57.65
N ILE A 111 4.52 25.08 -58.77
CA ILE A 111 3.19 24.65 -59.24
C ILE A 111 2.77 23.44 -58.40
N GLY A 112 1.54 23.45 -57.85
CA GLY A 112 0.96 22.31 -57.14
C GLY A 112 0.99 22.35 -55.60
N VAL A 113 1.18 23.52 -54.99
CA VAL A 113 1.16 23.66 -53.51
C VAL A 113 -0.28 23.80 -53.02
N GLY A 114 -0.89 22.69 -52.63
CA GLY A 114 -2.23 22.65 -52.00
C GLY A 114 -2.17 22.72 -50.48
N ALA A 115 -3.24 23.19 -49.85
CA ALA A 115 -3.39 23.13 -48.40
C ALA A 115 -3.53 21.66 -47.94
N VAL A 116 -2.84 21.30 -46.87
CA VAL A 116 -2.92 19.96 -46.27
C VAL A 116 -3.82 20.03 -45.04
N LYS A 117 -4.86 19.19 -45.03
CA LYS A 117 -5.76 19.04 -43.89
C LYS A 117 -5.25 17.93 -42.97
N TYR A 118 -5.00 18.29 -41.73
CA TYR A 118 -4.69 17.39 -40.65
C TYR A 118 -5.91 17.21 -39.74
N ILE A 119 -6.12 15.99 -39.30
CA ILE A 119 -7.13 15.65 -38.31
C ILE A 119 -6.42 15.42 -36.99
N ASN A 120 -6.88 16.07 -35.92
CA ASN A 120 -6.41 15.81 -34.57
C ASN A 120 -6.84 14.38 -34.21
N ILE A 121 -5.87 13.49 -34.08
CA ILE A 121 -6.19 12.11 -33.71
C ILE A 121 -6.39 11.95 -32.21
N VAL A 122 -6.04 12.95 -31.39
CA VAL A 122 -6.00 12.89 -29.92
C VAL A 122 -7.34 13.24 -29.27
N ASN A 123 -8.36 13.71 -29.99
CA ASN A 123 -9.61 14.22 -29.37
C ASN A 123 -10.50 13.19 -28.67
N SER A 124 -10.21 11.89 -28.73
CA SER A 124 -10.92 10.93 -27.88
C SER A 124 -10.27 10.89 -26.48
N PRO A 125 -11.05 10.83 -25.39
CA PRO A 125 -10.50 10.71 -24.03
C PRO A 125 -9.47 9.59 -23.88
N ALA A 126 -9.67 8.47 -24.58
CA ALA A 126 -8.72 7.35 -24.58
C ALA A 126 -7.35 7.72 -25.17
N LYS A 127 -7.32 8.47 -26.27
CA LYS A 127 -6.08 8.89 -26.90
C LYS A 127 -5.42 10.08 -26.18
N MET A 128 -6.20 10.94 -25.55
CA MET A 128 -5.67 11.95 -24.63
C MET A 128 -4.90 11.28 -23.48
N ARG A 129 -5.48 10.25 -22.85
CA ARG A 129 -4.79 9.47 -21.81
C ARG A 129 -3.50 8.82 -22.32
N GLU A 130 -3.56 8.18 -23.49
CA GLU A 130 -2.37 7.55 -24.08
C GLU A 130 -1.25 8.57 -24.31
N ASN A 131 -1.61 9.75 -24.82
CA ASN A 131 -0.66 10.85 -25.03
C ASN A 131 -0.08 11.37 -23.72
N GLU A 132 -0.92 11.57 -22.69
CA GLU A 132 -0.50 11.99 -21.35
C GLU A 132 0.46 10.97 -20.71
N ASN A 133 0.14 9.67 -20.78
CA ASN A 133 0.99 8.60 -20.27
C ASN A 133 2.34 8.55 -20.99
N ARG A 134 2.32 8.78 -22.31
CA ARG A 134 3.53 8.84 -23.12
C ARG A 134 4.41 10.04 -22.74
N LEU A 135 3.82 11.20 -22.51
CA LEU A 135 4.54 12.41 -22.07
C LEU A 135 5.10 12.23 -20.66
N ASP A 136 4.29 11.75 -19.72
CA ASP A 136 4.70 11.48 -18.35
C ASP A 136 5.86 10.47 -18.30
N SER A 137 5.81 9.43 -19.12
CA SER A 137 6.91 8.46 -19.27
C SER A 137 8.22 9.09 -19.74
N ILE A 138 8.15 10.10 -20.61
CA ILE A 138 9.34 10.84 -21.07
C ILE A 138 9.88 11.71 -19.94
N TRP A 139 9.02 12.49 -19.31
CA TRP A 139 9.43 13.39 -18.22
C TRP A 139 10.06 12.64 -17.05
N ARG A 140 9.52 11.48 -16.67
CA ARG A 140 10.10 10.63 -15.63
C ARG A 140 11.47 10.06 -15.99
N LYS A 141 11.78 9.87 -17.28
CA LYS A 141 13.13 9.45 -17.73
C LYS A 141 14.13 10.61 -17.69
N GLU A 142 13.66 11.83 -17.88
CA GLU A 142 14.47 13.06 -17.81
C GLU A 142 14.63 13.57 -16.37
N ASP A 143 13.77 13.13 -15.45
CA ASP A 143 13.80 13.51 -14.05
C ASP A 143 15.03 12.94 -13.32
N ILE A 144 15.92 13.84 -12.92
CA ILE A 144 17.19 13.53 -12.26
C ILE A 144 17.09 13.41 -10.74
N TRP A 145 15.94 13.73 -10.15
CA TRP A 145 15.80 13.85 -8.70
C TRP A 145 15.45 12.52 -8.04
N ASN A 146 16.14 12.19 -6.96
CA ASN A 146 15.79 11.04 -6.13
C ASN A 146 14.45 11.27 -5.42
N LYS A 147 13.52 10.33 -5.59
CA LYS A 147 12.18 10.36 -4.98
C LYS A 147 12.14 9.59 -3.67
N GLY A 148 11.19 9.96 -2.81
CA GLY A 148 11.03 9.37 -1.49
C GLY A 148 11.93 10.02 -0.44
N ILE A 149 12.33 9.23 0.55
CA ILE A 149 12.98 9.70 1.76
C ILE A 149 14.49 9.93 1.60
N ALA A 150 14.97 11.05 2.15
CA ALA A 150 16.39 11.31 2.37
C ALA A 150 16.63 11.78 3.81
N SER A 151 17.83 11.52 4.33
CA SER A 151 18.21 12.05 5.64
C SER A 151 18.31 13.58 5.62
N ILE A 152 18.31 14.22 6.79
CA ILE A 152 18.52 15.68 6.88
C ILE A 152 19.90 16.12 6.35
N SER A 153 20.87 15.20 6.23
CA SER A 153 22.15 15.48 5.57
C SER A 153 22.05 15.45 4.04
N GLY A 154 20.85 15.31 3.47
CA GLY A 154 20.59 15.24 2.04
C GLY A 154 21.00 13.91 1.37
N LYS A 155 21.38 12.90 2.15
CA LYS A 155 21.81 11.60 1.60
C LYS A 155 20.58 10.70 1.41
N PRO A 156 20.37 10.13 0.21
CA PRO A 156 19.32 9.12 0.01
C PRO A 156 19.53 7.93 0.94
N ILE A 157 18.45 7.45 1.54
CA ILE A 157 18.49 6.25 2.37
C ILE A 157 18.28 5.05 1.46
N LYS A 158 19.38 4.36 1.14
CA LYS A 158 19.37 3.23 0.18
C LYS A 158 18.73 1.98 0.74
N ASP A 159 18.85 1.75 2.04
CA ASP A 159 18.31 0.58 2.71
C ASP A 159 17.15 0.99 3.64
N LEU A 160 15.94 0.87 3.11
CA LEU A 160 14.71 1.19 3.83
C LEU A 160 14.32 0.09 4.84
N SER A 161 14.96 -1.10 4.81
CA SER A 161 14.63 -2.19 5.74
C SER A 161 15.13 -1.95 7.16
N THR A 162 16.09 -1.04 7.31
CA THR A 162 16.71 -0.68 8.59
C THR A 162 16.04 0.51 9.28
N ILE A 163 15.01 1.08 8.66
CA ILE A 163 14.31 2.26 9.14
C ILE A 163 12.80 2.08 9.06
N GLU A 164 12.06 2.93 9.78
CA GLU A 164 10.63 3.11 9.53
C GLU A 164 10.43 4.41 8.74
N PRO A 165 10.08 4.36 7.44
CA PRO A 165 9.85 5.57 6.67
C PRO A 165 8.52 6.25 7.06
N PRO A 166 8.38 7.56 6.74
CA PRO A 166 7.12 8.29 6.90
C PRO A 166 5.96 7.56 6.23
N ARG A 167 4.86 7.40 6.97
CA ARG A 167 3.68 6.67 6.51
C ARG A 167 2.39 7.42 6.77
N TRP A 168 1.58 7.65 5.74
CA TRP A 168 0.28 8.30 5.84
C TRP A 168 -0.86 7.29 5.95
N ALA A 169 -1.90 7.66 6.70
CA ALA A 169 -3.07 6.83 7.00
C ALA A 169 -3.73 6.22 5.74
N LYS A 170 -3.98 7.04 4.72
CA LYS A 170 -4.71 6.61 3.50
C LYS A 170 -3.82 6.22 2.33
N TRP A 171 -2.65 6.86 2.22
CA TRP A 171 -1.77 6.72 1.06
C TRP A 171 -0.48 5.96 1.35
N ASP A 172 -0.29 5.50 2.59
CA ASP A 172 0.88 4.73 3.02
C ASP A 172 2.18 5.47 2.68
N TYR A 173 2.94 5.01 1.70
CA TYR A 173 4.17 5.67 1.22
C TYR A 173 3.99 6.43 -0.10
N ASP A 174 2.82 6.38 -0.73
CA ASP A 174 2.57 6.91 -2.07
C ASP A 174 1.92 8.30 -2.03
N LEU A 175 2.76 9.31 -1.84
CA LEU A 175 2.29 10.69 -1.93
C LEU A 175 1.91 11.13 -3.34
N GLU A 176 2.36 10.47 -4.40
CA GLU A 176 1.90 10.82 -5.75
C GLU A 176 0.38 10.60 -5.87
N LYS A 177 -0.11 9.50 -5.29
CA LYS A 177 -1.55 9.24 -5.16
C LYS A 177 -2.27 10.27 -4.29
N TYR A 178 -1.61 10.79 -3.25
CA TYR A 178 -2.15 11.93 -2.49
C TYR A 178 -2.37 13.14 -3.39
N TYR A 179 -1.31 13.62 -4.04
CA TYR A 179 -1.40 14.83 -4.86
C TYR A 179 -2.41 14.64 -5.99
N THR A 180 -2.33 13.54 -6.74
CA THR A 180 -3.24 13.29 -7.86
C THR A 180 -4.70 13.11 -7.43
N SER A 181 -4.97 12.58 -6.24
CA SER A 181 -6.36 12.46 -5.73
C SER A 181 -6.93 13.75 -5.14
N GLN A 182 -6.09 14.65 -4.62
CA GLN A 182 -6.53 15.87 -3.93
C GLN A 182 -6.36 17.15 -4.77
N MET A 183 -5.64 17.05 -5.89
CA MET A 183 -5.30 18.17 -6.76
C MET A 183 -6.52 18.80 -7.39
N VAL A 184 -6.59 20.12 -7.29
CA VAL A 184 -7.41 21.02 -8.10
C VAL A 184 -6.53 21.53 -9.24
N TYR A 185 -6.92 21.24 -10.48
CA TYR A 185 -6.13 21.64 -11.63
C TYR A 185 -6.23 23.16 -11.84
N PRO A 186 -5.12 23.88 -12.12
CA PRO A 186 -5.21 25.29 -12.48
C PRO A 186 -6.12 25.51 -13.69
N GLU A 187 -7.18 26.29 -13.51
CA GLU A 187 -8.30 26.39 -14.47
C GLU A 187 -7.84 26.78 -15.89
N GLU A 188 -6.97 27.78 -15.98
CA GLU A 188 -6.45 28.28 -17.27
C GLU A 188 -5.60 27.24 -18.00
N LEU A 189 -4.86 26.40 -17.26
CA LEU A 189 -4.05 25.33 -17.84
C LEU A 189 -4.92 24.13 -18.24
N LEU A 190 -5.97 23.86 -17.46
CA LEU A 190 -6.96 22.83 -17.77
C LEU A 190 -7.72 23.15 -19.06
N LYS A 191 -8.16 24.41 -19.24
CA LYS A 191 -8.81 24.90 -20.47
C LYS A 191 -7.93 24.67 -21.69
N LYS A 192 -6.62 24.87 -21.53
CA LYS A 192 -5.61 24.72 -22.60
C LYS A 192 -5.09 23.29 -22.78
N ASN A 193 -5.58 22.32 -22.00
CA ASN A 193 -5.04 20.94 -21.96
C ASN A 193 -3.52 20.89 -21.76
N GLN A 194 -2.96 21.80 -20.98
CA GLN A 194 -1.53 21.82 -20.74
C GLN A 194 -1.17 20.77 -19.70
N ALA A 195 -0.52 19.70 -20.14
CA ALA A 195 0.04 18.69 -19.25
C ALA A 195 1.44 19.09 -18.76
N GLY A 196 1.84 18.56 -17.61
CA GLY A 196 3.18 18.76 -17.09
C GLY A 196 3.39 18.05 -15.77
N TYR A 197 4.40 18.50 -15.04
CA TYR A 197 4.71 17.99 -13.72
C TYR A 197 5.37 19.06 -12.86
N SER A 198 5.41 18.79 -11.55
CA SER A 198 6.21 19.53 -10.58
C SER A 198 6.88 18.55 -9.62
N VAL A 199 8.12 18.83 -9.24
CA VAL A 199 8.86 18.05 -8.25
C VAL A 199 9.03 18.91 -7.00
N VAL A 200 8.49 18.44 -5.88
CA VAL A 200 8.57 19.12 -4.59
C VAL A 200 9.44 18.32 -3.63
N MET A 201 10.26 19.02 -2.87
CA MET A 201 10.98 18.50 -1.72
C MET A 201 10.58 19.29 -0.49
N PHE A 202 10.30 18.60 0.61
CA PHE A 202 9.97 19.23 1.88
C PHE A 202 10.57 18.41 3.03
N SER A 203 10.82 19.08 4.15
CA SER A 203 11.19 18.40 5.39
C SER A 203 9.94 17.87 6.12
N ILE A 204 10.09 16.76 6.82
CA ILE A 204 9.07 16.22 7.73
C ILE A 204 9.68 16.25 9.12
N ASP A 205 9.01 16.92 10.05
CA ASP A 205 9.48 17.04 11.43
C ASP A 205 9.24 15.75 12.24
N THR A 206 9.71 15.73 13.49
CA THR A 206 9.56 14.56 14.38
C THR A 206 8.11 14.25 14.79
N LEU A 207 7.16 15.12 14.46
CA LEU A 207 5.72 14.90 14.64
C LEU A 207 5.04 14.41 13.36
N GLY A 208 5.80 14.23 12.26
CA GLY A 208 5.28 13.78 10.99
C GLY A 208 4.59 14.90 10.21
N LEU A 209 4.90 16.17 10.50
CA LEU A 209 4.31 17.33 9.83
C LEU A 209 5.25 17.90 8.77
N PRO A 210 4.72 18.35 7.62
CA PRO A 210 5.51 18.94 6.55
C PRO A 210 6.00 20.35 6.92
N ARG A 211 7.27 20.63 6.63
CA ARG A 211 7.98 21.90 6.85
C ARG A 211 8.88 22.20 5.66
N GLY A 212 9.30 23.45 5.48
CA GLY A 212 10.36 23.82 4.52
C GLY A 212 10.09 23.32 3.09
N ILE A 213 8.99 23.76 2.49
CA ILE A 213 8.54 23.32 1.16
C ILE A 213 9.36 24.01 0.08
N ASN A 214 9.97 23.23 -0.81
CA ASN A 214 10.80 23.70 -1.90
C ASN A 214 10.42 23.02 -3.22
N ILE A 215 10.11 23.81 -4.26
CA ILE A 215 9.88 23.29 -5.61
C ILE A 215 11.23 23.17 -6.31
N LEU A 216 11.60 21.96 -6.68
CA LEU A 216 12.89 21.66 -7.31
C LEU A 216 12.88 21.93 -8.81
N THR A 217 11.79 21.55 -9.47
CA THR A 217 11.55 21.82 -10.90
C THR A 217 10.07 21.73 -11.20
N SER A 218 9.61 22.43 -12.22
CA SER A 218 8.21 22.43 -12.65
C SER A 218 8.11 22.86 -14.10
N LYS A 219 7.16 22.27 -14.84
CA LYS A 219 6.84 22.69 -16.21
C LYS A 219 6.05 24.00 -16.25
N HIS A 220 5.32 24.35 -15.19
CA HIS A 220 4.55 25.59 -15.12
C HIS A 220 4.42 26.12 -13.68
N LYS A 221 4.65 27.41 -13.49
CA LYS A 221 4.65 28.04 -12.15
C LYS A 221 3.29 27.96 -11.42
N ASP A 222 2.18 27.86 -12.16
CA ASP A 222 0.86 27.70 -11.54
C ASP A 222 0.62 26.30 -10.95
N PHE A 223 1.37 25.28 -11.39
CA PHE A 223 1.37 23.97 -10.73
C PHE A 223 1.94 24.08 -9.30
N ASP A 224 2.98 24.90 -9.13
CA ASP A 224 3.70 25.07 -7.87
C ASP A 224 2.77 25.53 -6.74
N LYS A 225 1.84 26.43 -7.04
CA LYS A 225 0.86 26.95 -6.06
C LYS A 225 0.01 25.83 -5.50
N GLU A 226 -0.46 24.94 -6.37
CA GLU A 226 -1.31 23.82 -5.99
C GLU A 226 -0.51 22.76 -5.22
N VAL A 227 0.71 22.47 -5.67
CA VAL A 227 1.61 21.56 -4.93
C VAL A 227 1.88 22.09 -3.53
N VAL A 228 2.25 23.37 -3.38
CA VAL A 228 2.50 23.99 -2.07
C VAL A 228 1.25 23.96 -1.18
N ARG A 229 0.05 24.21 -1.73
CA ARG A 229 -1.21 24.11 -0.98
C ARG A 229 -1.40 22.70 -0.45
N LEU A 230 -1.30 21.70 -1.32
CA LEU A 230 -1.45 20.30 -0.94
C LEU A 230 -0.40 19.85 0.08
N THR A 231 0.87 20.24 -0.10
CA THR A 231 1.91 19.91 0.88
C THR A 231 1.61 20.51 2.25
N LYS A 232 1.08 21.74 2.33
CA LYS A 232 0.69 22.36 3.61
C LYS A 232 -0.50 21.68 4.29
N GLU A 233 -1.39 21.08 3.50
CA GLU A 233 -2.58 20.40 4.01
C GLU A 233 -2.41 18.88 4.13
N LEU A 234 -1.18 18.36 4.04
CA LEU A 234 -0.89 16.96 4.33
C LEU A 234 -1.22 16.67 5.80
N PRO A 235 -2.01 15.61 6.10
CA PRO A 235 -2.19 15.18 7.47
C PRO A 235 -0.85 14.67 8.05
N HIS A 236 -0.74 14.65 9.37
CA HIS A 236 0.43 14.07 10.02
C HIS A 236 0.61 12.62 9.58
N CYS A 237 1.86 12.23 9.35
CA CYS A 237 2.22 10.84 9.10
C CYS A 237 2.72 10.19 10.40
N LEU A 238 2.81 8.87 10.40
CA LEU A 238 3.74 8.19 11.30
C LEU A 238 5.15 8.64 10.89
N PRO A 239 5.95 9.23 11.80
CA PRO A 239 7.20 9.89 11.45
C PRO A 239 8.31 8.89 11.12
N TYR A 240 9.32 9.37 10.40
CA TYR A 240 10.55 8.65 10.16
C TYR A 240 11.22 8.24 11.49
N ARG A 241 11.59 6.96 11.62
CA ARG A 241 12.42 6.46 12.72
C ARG A 241 13.70 5.82 12.20
N ASN A 242 14.80 6.09 12.90
CA ASN A 242 16.06 5.41 12.65
C ASN A 242 16.01 3.96 13.16
N LYS A 243 17.11 3.22 12.94
CA LYS A 243 17.28 1.83 13.41
C LYS A 243 17.09 1.61 14.91
N ASP A 244 17.27 2.66 15.72
CA ASP A 244 17.12 2.61 17.18
C ASP A 244 15.68 2.95 17.62
N GLY A 245 14.76 3.15 16.67
CA GLY A 245 13.37 3.52 16.92
C GLY A 245 13.16 5.00 17.28
N LYS A 246 14.21 5.83 17.23
CA LYS A 246 14.12 7.26 17.54
C LYS A 246 13.51 8.01 16.37
N ARG A 247 12.54 8.89 16.64
CA ARG A 247 11.96 9.80 15.65
C ARG A 247 13.00 10.79 15.17
N MET A 248 13.10 10.96 13.86
CA MET A 248 14.08 11.82 13.23
C MET A 248 13.41 12.67 12.16
N GLU A 249 13.97 13.86 11.91
CA GLU A 249 13.57 14.66 10.75
C GLU A 249 14.16 14.07 9.47
N CYS A 250 13.42 14.19 8.37
CA CYS A 250 13.86 13.75 7.05
C CYS A 250 13.40 14.71 5.96
N PHE A 251 14.02 14.62 4.78
CA PHE A 251 13.46 15.18 3.56
C PHE A 251 12.62 14.13 2.83
N TYR A 252 11.59 14.59 2.15
CA TYR A 252 10.76 13.78 1.28
C TYR A 252 10.58 14.49 -0.06
N THR A 253 10.88 13.79 -1.15
CA THR A 253 10.77 14.33 -2.52
C THR A 253 9.70 13.59 -3.30
N VAL A 254 8.78 14.33 -3.92
CA VAL A 254 7.62 13.80 -4.66
C VAL A 254 7.58 14.35 -6.07
N TYR A 255 7.33 13.47 -7.05
CA TYR A 255 6.94 13.85 -8.40
C TYR A 255 5.43 13.99 -8.45
N VAL A 256 4.93 15.13 -8.91
CA VAL A 256 3.49 15.41 -9.01
C VAL A 256 3.12 15.58 -10.48
N PRO A 257 2.46 14.59 -11.09
CA PRO A 257 2.00 14.69 -12.47
C PRO A 257 0.74 15.55 -12.56
N PHE A 258 0.74 16.49 -13.50
CA PHE A 258 -0.39 17.32 -13.87
C PHE A 258 -0.92 16.87 -15.22
N LEU A 259 -1.84 15.91 -15.21
CA LEU A 259 -2.40 15.28 -16.41
C LEU A 259 -3.89 15.66 -16.58
N PRO A 260 -4.24 16.56 -17.52
CA PRO A 260 -5.59 17.12 -17.68
C PRO A 260 -6.71 16.09 -17.83
N GLN A 261 -6.51 15.06 -18.66
CA GLN A 261 -7.52 14.04 -18.91
C GLN A 261 -7.68 13.11 -17.71
N HIS A 262 -6.57 12.69 -17.09
CA HIS A 262 -6.63 11.93 -15.84
C HIS A 262 -7.36 12.71 -14.73
N TYR A 263 -7.13 14.02 -14.63
CA TYR A 263 -7.85 14.90 -13.71
C TYR A 263 -9.36 14.89 -14.00
N ARG A 264 -9.78 15.04 -15.26
CA ARG A 264 -11.20 15.00 -15.64
C ARG A 264 -11.84 13.65 -15.32
N ASP A 265 -11.14 12.57 -15.62
CA ASP A 265 -11.60 11.21 -15.35
C ASP A 265 -11.79 11.01 -13.84
N ARG A 266 -10.84 11.49 -13.04
CA ARG A 266 -10.92 11.47 -11.58
C ARG A 266 -12.10 12.29 -11.05
N ILE A 267 -12.30 13.55 -11.49
CA ILE A 267 -13.44 14.36 -11.07
C ILE A 267 -14.78 13.66 -11.37
N LYS A 268 -14.89 13.01 -12.53
CA LYS A 268 -16.07 12.23 -12.88
C LYS A 268 -16.24 11.03 -11.95
N ALA A 269 -15.17 10.30 -11.66
CA ALA A 269 -15.20 9.16 -10.75
C ALA A 269 -15.54 9.58 -9.32
N ASP A 270 -14.95 10.66 -8.82
CA ASP A 270 -15.22 11.23 -7.49
C ASP A 270 -16.69 11.63 -7.35
N SER A 271 -17.27 12.26 -8.37
CA SER A 271 -18.70 12.62 -8.38
C SER A 271 -19.63 11.41 -8.37
N ILE A 272 -19.26 10.31 -9.04
CA ILE A 272 -20.04 9.06 -9.00
C ILE A 272 -19.92 8.43 -7.61
N ALA A 273 -18.70 8.33 -7.08
CA ALA A 273 -18.44 7.76 -5.77
C ALA A 273 -19.15 8.54 -4.66
N GLU A 274 -19.16 9.88 -4.71
CA GLU A 274 -19.89 10.70 -3.73
C GLU A 274 -21.39 10.39 -3.71
N GLU A 275 -21.99 10.10 -4.86
CA GLU A 275 -23.41 9.77 -4.96
C GLU A 275 -23.70 8.34 -4.49
N GLU A 276 -22.84 7.39 -4.80
CA GLU A 276 -22.89 6.01 -4.27
C GLU A 276 -22.79 6.01 -2.73
N LEU A 277 -21.89 6.82 -2.17
CA LEU A 277 -21.68 6.92 -0.73
C LEU A 277 -22.91 7.41 0.04
N LYS A 278 -23.77 8.24 -0.57
CA LYS A 278 -25.04 8.66 0.05
C LYS A 278 -26.00 7.48 0.26
N GLN A 279 -25.81 6.38 -0.47
CA GLN A 279 -26.67 5.20 -0.43
C GLN A 279 -26.05 4.02 0.33
N CYS A 280 -24.84 4.16 0.87
CA CYS A 280 -24.11 3.09 1.53
C CYS A 280 -23.86 3.36 3.02
N PHE A 281 -23.99 2.31 3.84
CA PHE A 281 -23.37 2.26 5.17
C PHE A 281 -21.90 1.88 4.98
N VAL A 282 -21.00 2.85 5.16
CA VAL A 282 -19.56 2.64 4.99
C VAL A 282 -18.86 2.71 6.34
N GLU A 283 -18.13 1.65 6.67
CA GLU A 283 -17.16 1.67 7.77
C GLU A 283 -15.91 2.42 7.29
N TRP A 284 -15.74 3.64 7.79
CA TRP A 284 -14.61 4.51 7.44
C TRP A 284 -13.39 4.33 8.33
N GLU A 285 -13.40 3.36 9.25
CA GLU A 285 -12.38 3.25 10.28
C GLU A 285 -11.82 1.82 10.38
N THR A 286 -10.49 1.71 10.44
CA THR A 286 -9.82 0.50 10.92
C THR A 286 -9.41 0.75 12.37
N VAL A 287 -9.87 -0.11 13.27
CA VAL A 287 -9.48 -0.06 14.69
C VAL A 287 -7.99 -0.30 14.86
N ALA A 288 -7.38 0.38 15.83
CA ALA A 288 -5.99 0.16 16.21
C ALA A 288 -5.74 -1.33 16.51
N TYR A 289 -4.55 -1.85 16.21
CA TYR A 289 -4.21 -3.24 16.50
C TYR A 289 -2.74 -3.41 16.92
N PHE A 290 -2.43 -4.49 17.61
CA PHE A 290 -1.11 -4.74 18.21
C PHE A 290 -0.42 -5.94 17.59
N GLN A 291 0.77 -5.72 17.00
CA GLN A 291 1.55 -6.74 16.29
C GLN A 291 0.73 -7.41 15.16
N GLU A 292 0.11 -8.54 15.43
CA GLU A 292 -0.81 -9.19 14.51
C GLU A 292 -2.19 -8.55 14.66
N ALA A 293 -2.96 -8.40 13.58
CA ALA A 293 -4.31 -7.83 13.63
C ALA A 293 -5.35 -8.77 14.30
N LYS A 294 -4.90 -9.60 15.24
CA LYS A 294 -5.71 -10.54 16.02
C LYS A 294 -6.17 -9.87 17.32
N PRO A 295 -7.43 -10.03 17.72
CA PRO A 295 -7.96 -9.43 18.96
C PRO A 295 -7.18 -9.77 20.23
N TRP A 296 -6.54 -10.94 20.30
CA TRP A 296 -5.87 -11.46 21.50
C TRP A 296 -4.36 -11.18 21.59
N SER A 297 -3.71 -10.66 20.54
CA SER A 297 -2.24 -10.49 20.53
C SER A 297 -1.72 -9.63 21.68
N ALA A 298 -2.48 -8.60 22.09
CA ALA A 298 -2.11 -7.78 23.24
C ALA A 298 -2.22 -8.55 24.57
N GLN A 299 -3.21 -9.42 24.72
CA GLN A 299 -3.39 -10.28 25.90
C GLN A 299 -2.26 -11.30 26.00
N GLU A 300 -1.91 -11.92 24.88
CA GLU A 300 -0.84 -12.89 24.76
C GLU A 300 0.51 -12.26 25.12
N TYR A 301 0.81 -11.09 24.56
CA TYR A 301 2.03 -10.34 24.86
C TYR A 301 2.22 -10.08 26.36
N ILE A 302 1.13 -9.73 27.06
CA ILE A 302 1.14 -9.53 28.51
C ILE A 302 1.36 -10.87 29.21
N THR A 303 0.56 -11.88 28.87
CA THR A 303 0.57 -13.18 29.55
C THR A 303 1.95 -13.85 29.49
N GLN A 304 2.62 -13.78 28.33
CA GLN A 304 3.97 -14.31 28.16
C GLN A 304 5.05 -13.60 29.03
N ARG A 305 4.76 -12.40 29.53
CA ARG A 305 5.67 -11.58 30.36
C ARG A 305 5.27 -11.53 31.83
N LEU A 306 4.15 -12.18 32.20
CA LEU A 306 3.69 -12.21 33.57
C LEU A 306 4.45 -13.25 34.39
N VAL A 307 4.89 -12.81 35.56
CA VAL A 307 5.50 -13.64 36.60
C VAL A 307 4.75 -13.37 37.89
N TYR A 308 3.87 -14.29 38.26
CA TYR A 308 3.13 -14.26 39.53
C TYR A 308 3.26 -15.57 40.29
N ASP A 309 2.91 -15.58 41.58
CA ASP A 309 2.86 -16.78 42.41
C ASP A 309 1.42 -17.30 42.49
N PRO A 310 1.05 -18.40 41.81
CA PRO A 310 -0.32 -18.90 41.84
C PRO A 310 -0.84 -19.26 43.24
N ALA A 311 0.03 -19.47 44.23
CA ALA A 311 -0.36 -19.75 45.60
C ALA A 311 -1.15 -18.59 46.25
N LEU A 312 -0.92 -17.35 45.80
CA LEU A 312 -1.64 -16.16 46.28
C LEU A 312 -3.14 -16.16 45.90
N LEU A 313 -3.60 -17.09 45.06
CA LEU A 313 -5.01 -17.26 44.74
C LEU A 313 -5.82 -17.91 45.88
N GLY A 314 -5.15 -18.54 46.85
CA GLY A 314 -5.82 -19.33 47.89
C GLY A 314 -6.72 -20.40 47.28
N ASP A 315 -8.00 -20.41 47.65
CA ASP A 315 -8.98 -21.39 47.17
C ASP A 315 -9.51 -21.09 45.76
N LYS A 316 -9.21 -19.91 45.20
CA LYS A 316 -9.72 -19.52 43.88
C LYS A 316 -8.93 -20.24 42.77
N LYS A 317 -9.64 -20.84 41.82
CA LYS A 317 -9.02 -21.44 40.61
C LYS A 317 -8.43 -20.38 39.67
N GLN A 318 -9.05 -19.20 39.62
CA GLN A 318 -8.59 -18.08 38.78
C GLN A 318 -9.13 -16.75 39.30
N VAL A 319 -8.46 -15.65 38.93
CA VAL A 319 -8.96 -14.27 39.05
C VAL A 319 -8.78 -13.53 37.73
N ARG A 320 -9.57 -12.48 37.51
CA ARG A 320 -9.54 -11.69 36.28
C ARG A 320 -9.32 -10.22 36.60
N GLY A 321 -8.30 -9.64 35.97
CA GLY A 321 -8.12 -8.18 35.88
C GLY A 321 -8.61 -7.66 34.52
N ILE A 322 -9.12 -6.43 34.49
CA ILE A 322 -9.50 -5.74 33.26
C ILE A 322 -8.78 -4.40 33.24
N TYR A 323 -8.01 -4.18 32.18
CA TYR A 323 -7.14 -3.02 32.04
C TYR A 323 -7.53 -2.23 30.81
N THR A 324 -7.45 -0.91 30.91
CA THR A 324 -7.65 0.01 29.80
C THR A 324 -6.32 0.57 29.36
N VAL A 325 -6.13 0.64 28.05
CA VAL A 325 -4.96 1.25 27.42
C VAL A 325 -5.42 2.34 26.48
N ARG A 326 -4.82 3.52 26.60
CA ARG A 326 -5.03 4.62 25.65
C ARG A 326 -3.82 4.77 24.76
N ILE A 327 -4.09 4.80 23.46
CA ILE A 327 -3.10 4.79 22.40
C ILE A 327 -3.27 6.10 21.63
N ASN A 328 -2.18 6.84 21.42
CA ASN A 328 -2.23 8.12 20.70
C ASN A 328 -2.27 7.88 19.17
N SER A 329 -2.40 8.95 18.38
CA SER A 329 -2.39 8.87 16.91
C SER A 329 -1.08 8.36 16.31
N TYR A 330 -0.01 8.24 17.11
CA TYR A 330 1.26 7.65 16.69
C TYR A 330 1.36 6.17 17.07
N GLY A 331 0.34 5.59 17.72
CA GLY A 331 0.34 4.19 18.13
C GLY A 331 1.06 3.95 19.45
N GLU A 332 1.44 5.01 20.17
CA GLU A 332 2.15 4.88 21.45
C GLU A 332 1.16 4.84 22.60
N VAL A 333 1.42 3.97 23.56
CA VAL A 333 0.66 3.91 24.82
C VAL A 333 1.02 5.13 25.65
N TYR A 334 0.05 6.01 25.88
CA TYR A 334 0.24 7.19 26.74
C TYR A 334 -0.43 7.05 28.10
N GLU A 335 -1.38 6.12 28.26
CA GLU A 335 -2.03 5.83 29.52
C GLU A 335 -2.40 4.35 29.63
N ALA A 336 -2.21 3.79 30.83
CA ALA A 336 -2.67 2.46 31.21
C ALA A 336 -3.29 2.50 32.61
N LYS A 337 -4.52 2.00 32.74
CA LYS A 337 -5.32 2.04 33.97
C LYS A 337 -6.03 0.73 34.24
N THR A 338 -6.13 0.36 35.50
CA THR A 338 -6.99 -0.74 35.94
C THR A 338 -8.45 -0.29 35.90
N LEU A 339 -9.25 -0.94 35.07
CA LEU A 339 -10.70 -0.74 35.03
C LEU A 339 -11.39 -1.62 36.08
N ARG A 340 -10.90 -2.86 36.24
CA ARG A 340 -11.32 -3.79 37.30
C ARG A 340 -10.09 -4.56 37.80
N SER A 341 -9.80 -4.44 39.09
CA SER A 341 -8.66 -5.11 39.73
C SER A 341 -8.85 -6.63 39.77
N CYS A 342 -7.75 -7.38 39.65
CA CYS A 342 -7.72 -8.83 39.90
C CYS A 342 -7.75 -9.19 41.40
N SER A 343 -7.85 -8.19 42.29
CA SER A 343 -7.79 -8.29 43.76
C SER A 343 -6.41 -8.59 44.35
N ILE A 344 -5.35 -8.57 43.54
CA ILE A 344 -3.95 -8.70 43.99
C ILE A 344 -3.16 -7.55 43.37
N GLU A 345 -2.86 -6.54 44.18
CA GLU A 345 -2.33 -5.24 43.72
C GLU A 345 -1.00 -5.37 42.96
N ASP A 346 -0.08 -6.22 43.43
CA ASP A 346 1.21 -6.44 42.76
C ASP A 346 1.05 -6.98 41.33
N TRP A 347 0.01 -7.79 41.10
CA TRP A 347 -0.27 -8.36 39.78
C TRP A 347 -0.87 -7.33 38.84
N ASP A 348 -1.81 -6.51 39.35
CA ASP A 348 -2.35 -5.37 38.61
C ASP A 348 -1.21 -4.42 38.21
N ASN A 349 -0.32 -4.07 39.15
CA ASN A 349 0.83 -3.20 38.92
C ASN A 349 1.80 -3.78 37.89
N GLN A 350 2.04 -5.09 37.93
CA GLN A 350 2.88 -5.76 36.93
C GLN A 350 2.25 -5.68 35.53
N VAL A 351 0.95 -5.95 35.38
CA VAL A 351 0.25 -5.81 34.10
C VAL A 351 0.36 -4.38 33.57
N LEU A 352 0.10 -3.37 34.42
CA LEU A 352 0.21 -1.96 34.01
C LEU A 352 1.62 -1.60 33.56
N ASN A 353 2.66 -2.11 34.22
CA ASN A 353 4.05 -1.89 33.83
C ASN A 353 4.37 -2.52 32.46
N ILE A 354 3.84 -3.72 32.18
CA ILE A 354 3.99 -4.36 30.87
C ILE A 354 3.26 -3.55 29.79
N ILE A 355 2.02 -3.13 30.03
CA ILE A 355 1.23 -2.32 29.08
C ILE A 355 1.94 -1.00 28.75
N ARG A 356 2.47 -0.29 29.74
CA ARG A 356 3.18 0.99 29.53
C ARG A 356 4.45 0.85 28.68
N LYS A 357 5.05 -0.34 28.67
CA LYS A 357 6.27 -0.67 27.91
C LYS A 357 5.96 -1.38 26.59
N MET A 358 4.68 -1.51 26.22
CA MET A 358 4.31 -2.16 24.98
C MET A 358 4.95 -1.44 23.78
N PRO A 359 5.39 -2.20 22.78
CA PRO A 359 5.71 -1.66 21.47
C PRO A 359 4.57 -0.83 20.90
N ARG A 360 4.92 0.00 19.93
CA ARG A 360 3.96 0.82 19.20
C ARG A 360 2.91 -0.04 18.50
N TRP A 361 1.64 0.33 18.67
CA TRP A 361 0.49 -0.21 17.98
C TRP A 361 0.36 0.38 16.57
N MET A 362 -0.35 -0.29 15.67
CA MET A 362 -0.93 0.44 14.55
C MET A 362 -2.07 1.30 15.12
N PRO A 363 -2.06 2.64 14.95
CA PRO A 363 -3.14 3.48 15.43
C PRO A 363 -4.43 3.24 14.66
N THR A 364 -5.55 3.71 15.20
CA THR A 364 -6.82 3.72 14.47
C THR A 364 -6.66 4.57 13.23
N ILE A 365 -7.11 4.07 12.08
CA ILE A 365 -7.09 4.79 10.82
C ILE A 365 -8.52 5.18 10.50
N ASN A 366 -8.78 6.48 10.36
CA ASN A 366 -9.98 6.96 9.70
C ASN A 366 -9.63 7.26 8.24
N TYR A 367 -10.38 6.73 7.27
CA TYR A 367 -10.14 6.91 5.83
C TYR A 367 -10.95 8.06 5.20
N TYR A 368 -11.80 8.70 5.98
CA TYR A 368 -12.63 9.81 5.53
C TYR A 368 -11.76 10.99 5.09
N ARG A 369 -12.17 11.66 3.99
CA ARG A 369 -11.41 12.74 3.34
C ARG A 369 -9.96 12.33 3.05
N LYS A 370 -9.00 12.91 3.77
CA LYS A 370 -7.56 12.68 3.58
C LYS A 370 -7.03 11.49 4.38
N GLY A 371 -7.86 10.93 5.23
CA GLY A 371 -7.49 9.95 6.21
C GLY A 371 -6.50 10.47 7.26
N GLU A 372 -6.64 9.97 8.47
CA GLU A 372 -5.88 10.42 9.62
C GLU A 372 -5.72 9.27 10.61
N TYR A 373 -4.61 9.30 11.34
CA TYR A 373 -4.46 8.46 12.51
C TYR A 373 -5.17 9.10 13.69
N ARG A 374 -5.90 8.28 14.46
CA ARG A 374 -6.67 8.72 15.63
C ARG A 374 -6.21 8.00 16.89
N GLU A 375 -6.47 8.65 18.01
CA GLU A 375 -6.37 8.02 19.32
C GLU A 375 -7.40 6.91 19.46
N SER A 376 -7.12 5.93 20.30
CA SER A 376 -8.03 4.84 20.60
C SER A 376 -7.90 4.36 22.04
N VAL A 377 -8.97 3.69 22.50
CA VAL A 377 -9.03 3.08 23.83
C VAL A 377 -9.31 1.60 23.64
N TRP A 378 -8.47 0.78 24.25
CA TRP A 378 -8.60 -0.68 24.25
C TRP A 378 -8.82 -1.20 25.66
N THR A 379 -9.61 -2.27 25.77
CA THR A 379 -9.84 -2.98 27.03
C THR A 379 -9.25 -4.38 26.92
N ILE A 380 -8.31 -4.69 27.79
CA ILE A 380 -7.56 -5.95 27.77
C ILE A 380 -7.87 -6.72 29.05
N PRO A 381 -8.62 -7.83 28.97
CA PRO A 381 -8.81 -8.71 30.11
C PRO A 381 -7.65 -9.70 30.23
N ILE A 382 -7.12 -9.85 31.45
CA ILE A 382 -6.08 -10.83 31.79
C ILE A 382 -6.62 -11.79 32.85
N ILE A 383 -6.41 -13.08 32.64
CA ILE A 383 -6.83 -14.14 33.55
C ILE A 383 -5.57 -14.71 34.20
N PHE A 384 -5.55 -14.69 35.52
CA PHE A 384 -4.52 -15.33 36.33
C PHE A 384 -5.08 -16.67 36.82
N LYS A 385 -4.39 -17.77 36.50
CA LYS A 385 -4.82 -19.13 36.80
C LYS A 385 -3.93 -19.74 37.88
N LYS A 386 -4.52 -20.59 38.73
CA LYS A 386 -3.81 -21.38 39.74
C LYS A 386 -2.88 -22.41 39.12
N ASP A 387 -3.34 -22.98 38.01
CA ASP A 387 -2.64 -24.03 37.27
C ASP A 387 -2.35 -23.47 35.87
N ARG A 388 -1.08 -23.26 35.52
CA ARG A 388 -0.71 -22.67 34.23
C ARG A 388 -0.40 -23.71 33.17
N CYS A 389 0.16 -24.83 33.60
CA CYS A 389 0.64 -25.87 32.71
C CYS A 389 0.07 -27.22 33.16
N LEU A 390 -0.12 -28.09 32.18
CA LEU A 390 -0.24 -29.51 32.41
C LEU A 390 1.05 -30.21 31.98
N ILE A 391 1.59 -31.07 32.84
CA ILE A 391 2.80 -31.84 32.58
C ILE A 391 2.41 -33.31 32.47
N ALA A 392 2.75 -33.93 31.34
CA ALA A 392 2.56 -35.34 31.11
C ALA A 392 3.42 -36.14 32.09
N HIS A 393 2.80 -37.14 32.71
CA HIS A 393 3.44 -38.01 33.69
C HIS A 393 3.14 -39.46 33.37
N THR A 394 4.16 -40.31 33.47
CA THR A 394 4.07 -41.76 33.32
C THR A 394 4.83 -42.45 34.44
N THR A 395 4.43 -43.68 34.76
CA THR A 395 5.14 -44.56 35.70
C THR A 395 6.31 -45.29 35.05
N GLU A 396 6.42 -45.25 33.71
CA GLU A 396 7.52 -45.85 32.95
C GLU A 396 8.74 -44.93 32.85
N GLU A 397 9.89 -45.47 32.42
CA GLU A 397 11.13 -44.69 32.30
C GLU A 397 11.01 -43.54 31.28
N ARG A 398 10.18 -43.70 30.25
CA ARG A 398 10.04 -42.76 29.13
C ARG A 398 8.60 -42.62 28.66
N LEU A 399 8.27 -41.45 28.12
CA LEU A 399 7.02 -41.20 27.41
C LEU A 399 7.15 -41.79 25.99
N GLU A 400 6.60 -42.99 25.79
CA GLU A 400 6.61 -43.71 24.51
C GLU A 400 5.19 -44.06 24.05
N VAL A 401 5.04 -44.47 22.78
CA VAL A 401 3.74 -44.88 22.22
C VAL A 401 3.21 -46.09 23.00
N ASP A 402 1.91 -46.09 23.31
CA ASP A 402 1.20 -47.11 24.09
C ASP A 402 1.58 -47.20 25.58
N VAL A 403 2.41 -46.27 26.09
CA VAL A 403 2.64 -46.11 27.53
C VAL A 403 1.48 -45.36 28.17
N PRO A 404 0.91 -45.83 29.30
CA PRO A 404 -0.09 -45.07 30.04
C PRO A 404 0.47 -43.72 30.49
N ILE A 405 -0.28 -42.67 30.17
CA ILE A 405 0.04 -41.29 30.56
C ILE A 405 -1.12 -40.66 31.33
N CYS A 406 -0.80 -39.74 32.22
CA CYS A 406 -1.73 -38.78 32.79
C CYS A 406 -1.16 -37.36 32.61
N TYR A 407 -1.97 -36.33 32.85
CA TYR A 407 -1.44 -34.98 32.98
C TYR A 407 -1.70 -34.43 34.38
N LEU A 408 -0.64 -33.94 34.98
CA LEU A 408 -0.65 -33.29 36.28
C LEU A 408 -0.58 -31.77 36.10
N ASN A 409 -1.21 -31.00 36.99
CA ASN A 409 -0.91 -29.57 37.10
C ASN A 409 0.46 -29.35 37.80
N GLU A 410 0.85 -28.09 37.96
CA GLU A 410 2.11 -27.70 38.62
C GLU A 410 2.17 -28.10 40.12
N GLN A 411 1.03 -28.44 40.72
CA GLN A 411 0.89 -28.89 42.11
C GLN A 411 0.93 -30.43 42.23
N GLY A 412 0.95 -31.15 41.11
CA GLY A 412 0.91 -32.61 41.08
C GLY A 412 -0.50 -33.21 41.10
N ASP A 413 -1.56 -32.40 41.03
CA ASP A 413 -2.93 -32.92 40.93
C ASP A 413 -3.19 -33.46 39.53
N THR A 414 -3.81 -34.63 39.46
CA THR A 414 -4.21 -35.26 38.20
C THR A 414 -5.39 -34.52 37.56
N ILE A 415 -5.15 -33.82 36.44
CA ILE A 415 -6.19 -33.12 35.66
C ILE A 415 -6.72 -34.02 34.55
N VAL A 416 -5.83 -34.76 33.88
CA VAL A 416 -6.19 -35.77 32.88
C VAL A 416 -5.76 -37.12 33.44
N PRO A 417 -6.69 -38.04 33.77
CA PRO A 417 -6.34 -39.31 34.40
C PRO A 417 -5.67 -40.30 33.44
N TYR A 418 -4.94 -41.26 34.01
CA TYR A 418 -4.41 -42.40 33.27
C TYR A 418 -5.50 -43.11 32.47
N GLY A 419 -5.14 -43.53 31.25
CA GLY A 419 -6.03 -44.28 30.36
C GLY A 419 -7.08 -43.44 29.61
N LYS A 420 -7.17 -42.13 29.87
CA LYS A 420 -8.02 -41.24 29.05
C LYS A 420 -7.51 -41.10 27.62
N TYR A 421 -6.19 -40.97 27.46
CA TYR A 421 -5.50 -40.91 26.17
C TYR A 421 -4.43 -42.00 26.11
N LYS A 422 -4.18 -42.53 24.91
CA LYS A 422 -3.20 -43.61 24.72
C LYS A 422 -1.77 -43.12 24.52
N PHE A 423 -1.60 -41.85 24.13
CA PHE A 423 -0.30 -41.24 23.88
C PHE A 423 -0.40 -39.70 23.93
N CYS A 424 0.70 -39.04 24.31
CA CYS A 424 0.87 -37.58 24.26
C CYS A 424 1.92 -37.20 23.23
N GLU A 425 1.56 -36.27 22.34
CA GLU A 425 2.54 -35.57 21.49
C GLU A 425 3.11 -34.34 22.19
N THR A 426 2.39 -33.81 23.17
CA THR A 426 2.78 -32.59 23.89
C THR A 426 2.95 -32.90 25.36
N ASP A 427 4.20 -33.05 25.81
CA ASP A 427 4.53 -33.35 27.21
C ASP A 427 4.20 -32.19 28.17
N THR A 428 4.32 -30.93 27.72
CA THR A 428 4.04 -29.74 28.54
C THR A 428 3.04 -28.83 27.84
N ILE A 429 1.80 -28.82 28.34
CA ILE A 429 0.69 -28.04 27.79
C ILE A 429 0.59 -26.71 28.52
N ARG A 430 0.93 -25.60 27.86
CA ARG A 430 0.78 -24.23 28.40
C ARG A 430 -0.56 -23.61 28.02
N ASP A 431 -0.92 -23.71 26.74
CA ASP A 431 -2.18 -23.20 26.19
C ASP A 431 -3.00 -24.35 25.62
N ILE A 432 -2.44 -25.01 24.60
CA ILE A 432 -2.97 -26.22 23.98
C ILE A 432 -1.91 -27.31 23.86
N GLY A 433 -2.35 -28.56 23.78
CA GLY A 433 -1.51 -29.73 23.52
C GLY A 433 -2.26 -30.80 22.77
N PHE A 434 -1.51 -31.75 22.22
CA PHE A 434 -2.04 -32.79 21.35
C PHE A 434 -1.90 -34.18 21.99
N VAL A 435 -3.00 -34.92 21.98
CA VAL A 435 -3.13 -36.25 22.57
C VAL A 435 -3.86 -37.18 21.62
N TYR A 436 -3.56 -38.47 21.68
CA TYR A 436 -4.28 -39.47 20.89
C TYR A 436 -5.44 -40.07 21.70
N GLU A 437 -6.63 -40.10 21.09
CA GLU A 437 -7.78 -40.79 21.68
C GLU A 437 -7.44 -42.25 22.03
N ASN A 438 -7.97 -42.74 23.14
CA ASN A 438 -7.86 -44.15 23.49
C ASN A 438 -8.90 -44.99 22.71
N LYS A 439 -8.72 -45.06 21.38
CA LYS A 439 -9.56 -45.80 20.43
C LYS A 439 -8.70 -46.50 19.36
N GLN A 440 -9.29 -47.46 18.67
CA GLN A 440 -8.60 -48.25 17.64
C GLN A 440 -8.19 -47.38 16.44
N ASP A 441 -9.08 -46.51 15.96
CA ASP A 441 -8.78 -45.45 14.98
C ASP A 441 -8.64 -44.11 15.70
N ALA A 442 -7.53 -43.95 16.42
CA ALA A 442 -7.33 -42.81 17.31
C ALA A 442 -7.09 -41.52 16.53
N ARG A 443 -8.01 -40.57 16.68
CA ARG A 443 -7.78 -39.19 16.24
C ARG A 443 -6.83 -38.49 17.19
N ILE A 444 -6.16 -37.48 16.65
CA ILE A 444 -5.40 -36.52 17.45
C ILE A 444 -6.38 -35.45 17.93
N VAL A 445 -6.43 -35.25 19.24
CA VAL A 445 -7.32 -34.28 19.88
C VAL A 445 -6.48 -33.17 20.48
N CYS A 446 -6.91 -31.93 20.24
CA CYS A 446 -6.38 -30.76 20.89
C CYS A 446 -7.05 -30.60 22.25
N ILE A 447 -6.27 -30.52 23.32
CA ILE A 447 -6.77 -30.21 24.67
C ILE A 447 -6.14 -28.91 25.17
N ASN A 448 -6.87 -28.16 25.97
CA ASN A 448 -6.32 -26.98 26.65
C ASN A 448 -5.63 -27.33 27.98
N ASN A 449 -5.02 -26.33 28.62
CA ASN A 449 -4.42 -26.48 29.96
C ASN A 449 -5.38 -26.78 31.12
N GLN A 450 -6.67 -27.03 30.85
CA GLN A 450 -7.65 -27.53 31.80
C GLN A 450 -8.05 -28.99 31.50
N GLY A 451 -7.41 -29.64 30.52
CA GLY A 451 -7.74 -30.99 30.07
C GLY A 451 -9.04 -31.08 29.28
N GLN A 452 -9.61 -29.93 28.86
CA GLN A 452 -10.81 -29.87 28.02
C GLN A 452 -10.42 -30.09 26.56
N GLU A 453 -11.17 -30.94 25.87
CA GLU A 453 -11.04 -31.16 24.43
C GLU A 453 -11.62 -29.96 23.68
N LEU A 454 -10.86 -29.44 22.71
CA LEU A 454 -11.26 -28.30 21.89
C LEU A 454 -11.77 -28.76 20.52
N PHE A 455 -10.98 -29.55 19.81
CA PHE A 455 -11.28 -30.06 18.46
C PHE A 455 -10.33 -31.20 18.07
N SER A 456 -10.66 -31.94 17.01
CA SER A 456 -9.74 -32.89 16.39
C SER A 456 -8.77 -32.19 15.43
N VAL A 457 -7.57 -32.73 15.31
CA VAL A 457 -6.49 -32.16 14.49
C VAL A 457 -6.32 -33.00 13.24
N PHE A 458 -6.11 -32.34 12.10
CA PHE A 458 -5.78 -33.03 10.85
C PHE A 458 -4.46 -33.78 11.03
N LYS A 459 -4.47 -35.09 10.74
CA LYS A 459 -3.26 -35.92 10.83
C LYS A 459 -2.40 -35.73 9.59
N CYS A 460 -1.17 -35.27 9.77
CA CYS A 460 -0.18 -35.14 8.70
C CYS A 460 0.97 -36.12 8.96
N ASP A 461 1.26 -36.99 8.00
CA ASP A 461 2.19 -38.10 8.15
C ASP A 461 1.83 -38.97 9.39
N ASN A 462 2.69 -38.95 10.41
CA ASN A 462 2.55 -39.71 11.65
C ASN A 462 2.17 -38.84 12.86
N GLY A 463 1.76 -37.58 12.68
CA GLY A 463 1.53 -36.65 13.80
C GLY A 463 0.50 -35.55 13.52
N PRO A 464 0.38 -34.56 14.43
CA PRO A 464 -0.49 -33.41 14.24
C PRO A 464 0.01 -32.53 13.08
N ASP A 465 -0.92 -31.83 12.42
CA ASP A 465 -0.57 -30.90 11.34
C ASP A 465 0.40 -29.79 11.81
N TYR A 466 1.30 -29.39 10.92
CA TYR A 466 2.29 -28.36 11.22
C TYR A 466 1.65 -26.96 11.15
N ILE A 467 2.03 -26.09 12.09
CA ILE A 467 1.64 -24.68 12.04
C ILE A 467 2.32 -24.00 10.87
N ARG A 468 1.52 -23.41 9.98
CA ARG A 468 1.98 -22.66 8.81
C ARG A 468 1.37 -21.26 8.83
N GLU A 469 2.23 -20.27 8.94
CA GLU A 469 1.84 -18.86 9.05
C GLU A 469 0.84 -18.57 10.18
N GLY A 470 0.97 -19.29 11.30
CA GLY A 470 0.17 -19.13 12.51
C GLY A 470 -1.15 -19.90 12.54
N LEU A 471 -1.42 -20.77 11.54
CA LEU A 471 -2.61 -21.63 11.49
C LEU A 471 -2.23 -23.09 11.20
N PHE A 472 -3.05 -24.04 11.66
CA PHE A 472 -2.97 -25.46 11.32
C PHE A 472 -4.37 -26.02 11.04
N ARG A 473 -4.46 -27.15 10.33
CA ARG A 473 -5.74 -27.75 9.93
C ARG A 473 -6.35 -28.55 11.08
N ILE A 474 -7.66 -28.37 11.26
CA ILE A 474 -8.49 -29.11 12.22
C ILE A 474 -9.57 -29.88 11.50
N THR A 475 -10.15 -30.88 12.15
CA THR A 475 -11.25 -31.69 11.60
C THR A 475 -12.46 -31.73 12.53
N ASP A 476 -13.65 -31.78 11.93
CA ASP A 476 -14.88 -32.12 12.65
C ASP A 476 -15.12 -33.64 12.63
N GLU A 477 -16.28 -34.04 13.15
CA GLU A 477 -16.76 -35.42 13.17
C GLU A 477 -17.15 -35.98 11.79
N ASN A 478 -17.29 -35.12 10.76
CA ASN A 478 -17.55 -35.50 9.36
C ASN A 478 -16.29 -35.44 8.49
N GLU A 479 -15.11 -35.33 9.12
CA GLU A 479 -13.80 -35.18 8.49
C GLU A 479 -13.67 -33.93 7.58
N LEU A 480 -14.53 -32.94 7.78
CA LEU A 480 -14.37 -31.64 7.13
C LEU A 480 -13.21 -30.89 7.77
N ILE A 481 -12.46 -30.17 6.95
CA ILE A 481 -11.27 -29.43 7.35
C ILE A 481 -11.63 -27.97 7.61
N GLY A 482 -11.13 -27.47 8.74
CA GLY A 482 -11.09 -26.06 9.12
C GLY A 482 -9.67 -25.62 9.48
N PHE A 483 -9.53 -24.47 10.12
CA PHE A 483 -8.25 -23.96 10.60
C PHE A 483 -8.35 -23.37 12.00
N ALA A 484 -7.36 -23.68 12.84
CA ALA A 484 -7.20 -23.10 14.17
C ALA A 484 -5.83 -22.44 14.34
N ASP A 485 -5.72 -21.55 15.31
CA ASP A 485 -4.45 -20.92 15.71
C ASP A 485 -3.75 -21.69 16.84
N SER A 486 -2.51 -21.29 17.15
CA SER A 486 -1.67 -21.88 18.19
C SER A 486 -2.19 -21.73 19.63
N LEU A 487 -3.30 -21.04 19.84
CA LEU A 487 -3.93 -20.85 21.15
C LEU A 487 -5.22 -21.69 21.30
N GLY A 488 -5.60 -22.42 20.24
CA GLY A 488 -6.81 -23.24 20.24
C GLY A 488 -8.07 -22.47 19.82
N ASN A 489 -7.93 -21.30 19.20
CA ASN A 489 -9.07 -20.60 18.63
C ASN A 489 -9.34 -21.14 17.22
N VAL A 490 -10.59 -21.53 16.95
CA VAL A 490 -11.03 -21.86 15.59
C VAL A 490 -11.12 -20.55 14.80
N VAL A 491 -10.31 -20.43 13.74
CA VAL A 491 -10.24 -19.24 12.87
C VAL A 491 -11.14 -19.42 11.65
N ILE A 492 -11.20 -20.64 11.13
CA ILE A 492 -12.11 -21.02 10.04
C ILE A 492 -12.77 -22.32 10.44
N GLU A 493 -14.10 -22.31 10.59
CA GLU A 493 -14.87 -23.49 10.94
C GLU A 493 -14.69 -24.60 9.90
N PRO A 494 -14.65 -25.88 10.33
CA PRO A 494 -14.64 -27.04 9.44
C PRO A 494 -15.74 -26.98 8.38
N GLN A 495 -15.34 -26.90 7.11
CA GLN A 495 -16.28 -26.78 5.98
C GLN A 495 -15.71 -27.30 4.66
N PHE A 496 -14.40 -27.51 4.57
CA PHE A 496 -13.75 -27.95 3.34
C PHE A 496 -13.64 -29.47 3.33
N LYS A 497 -13.84 -30.10 2.17
CA LYS A 497 -13.50 -31.52 2.03
C LYS A 497 -11.98 -31.74 2.07
N PHE A 498 -11.21 -30.79 1.56
CA PHE A 498 -9.76 -30.79 1.75
C PHE A 498 -9.20 -29.37 1.69
N ALA A 499 -8.09 -29.16 2.41
CA ALA A 499 -7.36 -27.91 2.42
C ALA A 499 -5.85 -28.15 2.52
N PHE A 500 -5.09 -27.38 1.74
CA PHE A 500 -3.64 -27.27 1.90
C PHE A 500 -3.28 -26.24 2.98
N PRO A 501 -2.12 -26.35 3.65
CA PRO A 501 -1.66 -25.35 4.59
C PRO A 501 -1.46 -23.96 3.94
N PHE A 502 -1.52 -22.91 4.76
CA PHE A 502 -1.28 -21.54 4.28
C PHE A 502 0.16 -21.35 3.78
N LYS A 503 0.27 -20.66 2.63
CA LYS A 503 1.54 -20.23 2.05
C LYS A 503 1.34 -18.91 1.28
N ASN A 504 2.15 -17.91 1.60
CA ASN A 504 2.06 -16.54 1.10
C ASN A 504 0.67 -15.92 1.35
N GLY A 505 0.12 -16.10 2.56
CA GLY A 505 -1.15 -15.52 2.97
C GLY A 505 -2.41 -16.18 2.39
N LYS A 506 -2.27 -17.28 1.64
CA LYS A 506 -3.39 -18.01 1.03
C LYS A 506 -3.30 -19.53 1.24
N ALA A 507 -4.45 -20.19 1.28
CA ALA A 507 -4.58 -21.64 1.30
C ALA A 507 -5.43 -22.11 0.10
N LYS A 508 -5.06 -23.26 -0.49
CA LYS A 508 -5.83 -23.87 -1.58
C LYS A 508 -6.81 -24.89 -0.98
N VAL A 509 -8.09 -24.76 -1.29
CA VAL A 509 -9.18 -25.52 -0.66
C VAL A 509 -10.16 -26.07 -1.67
N THR A 510 -10.93 -27.09 -1.28
CA THR A 510 -12.03 -27.63 -2.07
C THR A 510 -13.18 -28.11 -1.18
N PHE A 511 -14.40 -27.98 -1.69
CA PHE A 511 -15.63 -28.48 -1.06
C PHE A 511 -16.04 -29.87 -1.58
N THR A 512 -15.35 -30.37 -2.61
CA THR A 512 -15.62 -31.64 -3.30
C THR A 512 -14.34 -32.41 -3.58
N GLY A 513 -14.44 -33.67 -3.98
CA GLY A 513 -13.29 -34.48 -4.36
C GLY A 513 -13.10 -35.71 -3.48
N GLU A 514 -12.08 -36.48 -3.83
CA GLU A 514 -11.76 -37.76 -3.21
C GLU A 514 -10.24 -37.97 -3.13
N GLU A 515 -9.80 -38.78 -2.18
CA GLU A 515 -8.42 -39.20 -2.06
C GLU A 515 -8.10 -40.31 -3.09
N LYS A 516 -7.01 -40.17 -3.83
CA LYS A 516 -6.52 -41.18 -4.78
C LYS A 516 -5.10 -41.61 -4.45
N ALA A 517 -4.85 -42.91 -4.46
CA ALA A 517 -3.50 -43.45 -4.38
C ALA A 517 -2.72 -43.12 -5.66
N ILE A 518 -1.47 -42.70 -5.50
CA ILE A 518 -0.50 -42.49 -6.58
C ILE A 518 0.38 -43.74 -6.69
N PHE A 519 1.01 -43.93 -7.87
CA PHE A 519 1.86 -45.00 -8.40
C PHE A 519 2.59 -46.00 -7.47
N ASP A 520 2.83 -45.74 -6.19
CA ASP A 520 3.46 -46.67 -5.23
C ASP A 520 2.50 -47.27 -4.18
N GLY A 521 1.25 -46.79 -4.11
CA GLY A 521 0.24 -47.27 -3.15
C GLY A 521 0.39 -46.70 -1.74
N GLU A 522 1.50 -46.01 -1.42
CA GLU A 522 1.77 -45.38 -0.12
C GLU A 522 1.41 -43.89 -0.14
N HIS A 523 1.64 -43.21 -1.26
CA HIS A 523 1.33 -41.79 -1.39
C HIS A 523 -0.09 -41.58 -1.91
N ARG A 524 -0.82 -40.68 -1.24
CA ARG A 524 -2.19 -40.31 -1.59
C ARG A 524 -2.27 -38.83 -1.94
N GLU A 525 -3.03 -38.50 -2.97
CA GLU A 525 -3.32 -37.13 -3.38
C GLU A 525 -4.83 -36.87 -3.37
N TRP A 526 -5.22 -35.68 -2.94
CA TRP A 526 -6.60 -35.25 -3.04
C TRP A 526 -6.89 -34.72 -4.45
N VAL A 527 -7.86 -35.33 -5.12
CA VAL A 527 -8.27 -34.94 -6.48
C VAL A 527 -9.63 -34.28 -6.43
N SER A 528 -9.71 -33.07 -6.99
CA SER A 528 -10.95 -32.31 -7.14
C SER A 528 -10.92 -31.49 -8.43
N ASP A 529 -12.08 -31.34 -9.06
CA ASP A 529 -12.32 -30.50 -10.23
C ASP A 529 -12.47 -29.01 -9.85
N LYS A 530 -12.74 -28.71 -8.57
CA LYS A 530 -13.05 -27.37 -8.08
C LYS A 530 -12.14 -26.98 -6.93
N TRP A 531 -11.03 -26.34 -7.27
CA TRP A 531 -10.14 -25.72 -6.30
C TRP A 531 -10.34 -24.22 -6.23
N GLN A 532 -10.29 -23.69 -5.02
CA GLN A 532 -10.35 -22.26 -4.75
C GLN A 532 -9.20 -21.87 -3.82
N TYR A 533 -8.88 -20.58 -3.79
CA TYR A 533 -7.98 -20.02 -2.79
C TYR A 533 -8.77 -19.25 -1.76
N ILE A 534 -8.35 -19.32 -0.51
CA ILE A 534 -8.89 -18.51 0.59
C ILE A 534 -7.79 -17.70 1.26
N ASN A 535 -8.16 -16.55 1.83
CA ASN A 535 -7.29 -15.80 2.74
C ASN A 535 -7.42 -16.34 4.18
N LYS A 536 -6.66 -15.78 5.13
CA LYS A 536 -6.66 -16.21 6.55
C LYS A 536 -7.97 -15.96 7.31
N LYS A 537 -8.94 -15.26 6.72
CA LYS A 537 -10.30 -15.09 7.26
C LYS A 537 -11.28 -16.13 6.71
N GLY A 538 -10.84 -17.01 5.81
CA GLY A 538 -11.70 -17.97 5.12
C GLY A 538 -12.43 -17.40 3.90
N GLU A 539 -12.15 -16.15 3.51
CA GLU A 539 -12.79 -15.52 2.35
C GLU A 539 -12.15 -16.04 1.05
N ILE A 540 -12.99 -16.47 0.10
CA ILE A 540 -12.53 -16.89 -1.23
C ILE A 540 -11.90 -15.69 -1.95
N ILE A 541 -10.68 -15.87 -2.44
CA ILE A 541 -9.95 -14.89 -3.24
C ILE A 541 -9.90 -15.36 -4.70
N GLN A 542 -10.21 -14.43 -5.62
CA GLN A 542 -10.16 -14.65 -7.07
C GLN A 542 -8.74 -14.60 -7.61
#